data_AF-A0A347WF73-F1
#
_entry.id   AF-A0A347WF73-F1
#
_cell.length_a   1.000
_cell.length_b   1.000
_cell.length_c   1.000
_cell.angle_alpha   90.00
_cell.angle_beta   90.00
_cell.angle_gamma   90.00
#
_symmetry.space_group_name_H-M   'P 1'
#
loop_
_entity.id
_entity.type
_entity.pdbx_description
1 polymer ?
#
loop_
_entity_poly.entity_id
_entity_poly.type
_entity_poly.pdbx_seq_one_letter_code
_entity_poly.pdbx_strand_id
1 'polypeptide(L)'
;MVETYTGTQARDNGGGSILPVLMLGGGVAGGMGGFGMQVYATTISYPLDIGGRPNLSWPSYIPATFELAVLGAVLAGIIGYFVTMRLPRLYDPVDESAAMRDVMKGAHVLVVRSGDRARARQMLSRYEVLGIEEIGP
;
A
#
# COMPACT_ATOMS: atom_id res chain seq x y z
N MET A 1 31.51 4.44 19.18
CA MET A 1 30.95 3.08 19.08
C MET A 1 29.49 3.20 19.48
N VAL A 2 28.60 3.42 18.51
CA VAL A 2 27.16 3.62 18.76
C VAL A 2 26.52 2.24 18.74
N GLU A 3 26.29 1.67 19.92
CA GLU A 3 25.46 0.47 20.05
C GLU A 3 24.03 0.85 19.71
N THR A 4 23.60 0.50 18.50
CA THR A 4 22.20 0.62 18.09
C THR A 4 21.42 -0.45 18.83
N TYR A 5 20.88 -0.09 19.99
CA TYR A 5 19.93 -0.90 20.73
C TYR A 5 18.73 -1.19 19.82
N THR A 6 18.67 -2.41 19.28
CA THR A 6 17.51 -2.92 18.56
C THR A 6 16.32 -2.84 19.49
N GLY A 7 15.46 -1.84 19.27
CA GLY A 7 14.23 -1.67 20.02
C GLY A 7 13.45 -2.98 20.02
N THR A 8 13.03 -3.41 21.20
CA THR A 8 12.05 -4.46 21.39
C THR A 8 10.90 -4.16 20.44
N GLN A 9 10.63 -5.04 19.47
CA GLN A 9 9.51 -4.86 18.53
C GLN A 9 8.27 -4.56 19.36
N ALA A 10 7.62 -3.42 19.11
CA ALA A 10 6.36 -3.12 19.75
C ALA A 10 5.43 -4.30 19.46
N ARG A 11 4.90 -4.90 20.53
CA ARG A 11 4.02 -6.07 20.45
C ARG A 11 2.96 -5.79 19.39
N ASP A 12 3.00 -6.52 18.27
CA ASP A 12 2.02 -6.37 17.19
C ASP A 12 0.64 -6.62 17.81
N ASN A 13 -0.14 -5.55 17.96
CA ASN A 13 -1.49 -5.61 18.49
C ASN A 13 -2.45 -6.09 17.39
N GLY A 14 -2.12 -7.18 16.69
CA GLY A 14 -2.99 -7.98 15.81
C GLY A 14 -3.78 -7.25 14.72
N GLY A 15 -3.51 -5.96 14.49
CA GLY A 15 -4.19 -5.13 13.52
C GLY A 15 -3.63 -5.41 12.15
N GLY A 16 -3.98 -6.57 11.59
CA GLY A 16 -3.56 -6.95 10.25
C GLY A 16 -3.93 -5.85 9.24
N SER A 17 -3.01 -5.57 8.31
CA SER A 17 -3.32 -4.68 7.19
C SER A 17 -4.51 -5.23 6.40
N ILE A 18 -5.44 -4.37 6.00
CA ILE A 18 -6.57 -4.74 5.13
C ILE A 18 -6.13 -4.97 3.67
N LEU A 19 -4.93 -4.53 3.31
CA LEU A 19 -4.41 -4.57 1.94
C LEU A 19 -4.36 -5.97 1.33
N PRO A 20 -3.89 -7.03 2.02
CA PRO A 20 -3.86 -8.38 1.45
C PRO A 20 -5.26 -8.89 1.06
N VAL A 21 -6.29 -8.55 1.84
CA VAL A 21 -7.68 -8.92 1.56
C VAL A 21 -8.20 -8.20 0.32
N LEU A 22 -7.90 -6.90 0.19
CA LEU A 22 -8.25 -6.12 -1.00
C LEU A 22 -7.56 -6.65 -2.26
N MET A 23 -6.27 -6.97 -2.17
CA MET A 23 -5.51 -7.53 -3.30
C MET A 23 -6.02 -8.91 -3.70
N LEU A 24 -6.38 -9.76 -2.72
CA LEU A 24 -7.01 -11.05 -3.01
C LEU A 24 -8.34 -10.88 -3.74
N GLY A 25 -9.21 -9.99 -3.27
CA GLY A 25 -10.49 -9.69 -3.92
C GLY A 25 -10.30 -9.14 -5.34
N GLY A 26 -9.36 -8.21 -5.53
CA GLY A 26 -9.02 -7.66 -6.84
C GLY A 26 -8.47 -8.71 -7.81
N GLY A 27 -7.61 -9.62 -7.32
CA GLY A 27 -7.04 -10.68 -8.14
C GLY A 27 -8.07 -11.73 -8.56
N VAL A 28 -8.96 -12.11 -7.64
CA VAL A 28 -10.08 -13.03 -7.94
C VAL A 28 -11.03 -12.40 -8.97
N ALA A 29 -11.39 -11.12 -8.79
CA ALA A 29 -12.24 -10.40 -9.75
C ALA A 29 -11.56 -10.27 -11.13
N GLY A 30 -10.27 -9.93 -11.17
CA GLY A 30 -9.49 -9.82 -12.41
C GLY A 30 -9.36 -11.17 -13.15
N GLY A 31 -9.06 -12.25 -12.42
CA GLY A 31 -8.96 -13.59 -13.00
C GLY A 31 -10.29 -14.12 -13.53
N MET A 32 -11.37 -14.01 -12.75
CA MET A 32 -12.70 -14.44 -13.19
C MET A 32 -13.22 -13.59 -14.35
N GLY A 33 -13.00 -12.27 -14.31
CA GLY A 33 -13.35 -11.36 -15.39
C GLY A 33 -12.58 -11.65 -16.69
N GLY A 34 -11.26 -11.85 -16.58
CA GLY A 34 -10.41 -12.17 -17.73
C GLY A 34 -10.76 -13.51 -18.37
N PHE A 35 -10.90 -14.56 -17.56
CA PHE A 35 -11.29 -15.88 -18.06
C PHE A 35 -12.70 -15.87 -18.67
N GLY A 36 -13.67 -15.24 -17.97
CA GLY A 36 -15.05 -15.12 -18.45
C GLY A 36 -15.15 -14.35 -19.77
N MET A 37 -14.38 -13.27 -19.92
CA MET A 37 -14.29 -12.51 -21.17
C MET A 37 -13.77 -13.38 -22.33
N GLN A 38 -12.73 -14.19 -22.09
CA GLN A 38 -12.17 -15.07 -23.10
C GLN A 38 -13.16 -16.14 -23.54
N VAL A 39 -13.82 -16.80 -22.59
CA VAL A 39 -14.88 -17.79 -22.87
C VAL A 39 -16.02 -17.17 -23.65
N TYR A 40 -16.47 -15.98 -23.25
CA TYR A 40 -17.51 -15.25 -23.95
C TYR A 40 -17.11 -14.94 -25.39
N ALA A 41 -15.90 -14.42 -25.60
CA ALA A 41 -15.41 -14.05 -26.92
C ALA A 41 -15.31 -15.26 -27.86
N THR A 42 -14.73 -16.38 -27.39
CA THR A 42 -14.42 -17.55 -28.23
C THR A 42 -15.58 -18.50 -28.42
N THR A 43 -16.56 -18.51 -27.51
CA THR A 43 -17.67 -19.49 -27.55
C THR A 43 -18.99 -18.87 -27.97
N ILE A 44 -19.26 -17.63 -27.53
CA ILE A 44 -20.58 -17.01 -27.68
C ILE A 44 -20.55 -15.92 -28.74
N SER A 45 -19.61 -14.97 -28.62
CA SER A 45 -19.60 -13.76 -29.46
C SER A 45 -19.14 -14.06 -30.88
N TYR A 46 -17.99 -14.72 -31.05
CA TYR A 46 -17.43 -14.99 -32.37
C TYR A 46 -16.56 -16.25 -32.35
N PRO A 47 -17.18 -17.45 -32.48
CA PRO A 47 -16.44 -18.69 -32.52
C PRO A 47 -15.61 -18.77 -33.81
N LEU A 48 -14.29 -18.75 -33.64
CA LEU A 48 -13.33 -18.86 -34.73
C LEU A 48 -12.61 -20.20 -34.66
N ASP A 49 -12.57 -20.92 -35.79
CA ASP A 49 -11.73 -22.10 -35.91
C ASP A 49 -10.27 -21.67 -36.17
N ILE A 50 -9.44 -21.78 -35.13
CA ILE A 50 -8.01 -21.46 -35.18
C ILE A 50 -7.24 -22.76 -34.99
N GLY A 51 -6.88 -23.38 -36.11
CA GLY A 51 -6.06 -24.59 -36.13
C GLY A 51 -6.77 -25.85 -35.63
N GLY A 52 -8.08 -25.97 -35.85
CA GLY A 52 -8.89 -27.16 -35.54
C GLY A 52 -9.10 -27.40 -34.04
N ARG A 53 -8.87 -26.38 -33.21
CA ARG A 53 -8.98 -26.46 -31.75
C ARG A 53 -10.44 -26.33 -31.31
N PRO A 54 -10.84 -26.97 -30.20
CA PRO A 54 -12.17 -26.76 -29.65
C PRO A 54 -12.37 -25.29 -29.26
N ASN A 55 -13.59 -24.77 -29.51
CA ASN A 55 -13.97 -23.38 -29.21
C ASN A 55 -13.64 -22.98 -27.76
N LEU A 56 -13.75 -23.93 -26.82
CA LEU A 56 -13.32 -23.80 -25.44
C LEU A 56 -11.91 -24.38 -25.24
N SER A 57 -10.88 -23.61 -25.60
CA SER A 57 -9.48 -23.99 -25.45
C SER A 57 -8.88 -23.49 -24.13
N TRP A 58 -9.46 -23.94 -23.00
CA TRP A 58 -9.14 -23.45 -21.65
C TRP A 58 -7.64 -23.40 -21.27
N PRO A 59 -6.74 -24.31 -21.72
CA PRO A 59 -5.31 -24.21 -21.37
C PRO A 59 -4.64 -22.99 -21.99
N SER A 60 -5.10 -22.54 -23.17
CA SER A 60 -4.56 -21.36 -23.85
C SER A 60 -4.95 -20.04 -23.18
N TYR A 61 -5.97 -20.06 -22.31
CA TYR A 61 -6.48 -18.89 -21.59
C TYR A 61 -5.70 -18.59 -20.32
N ILE A 62 -4.96 -19.57 -19.79
CA ILE A 62 -4.24 -19.48 -18.51
C ILE A 62 -3.27 -18.29 -18.46
N PRO A 63 -2.37 -18.06 -19.45
CA PRO A 63 -1.38 -16.98 -19.35
C PRO A 63 -2.05 -15.60 -19.24
N ALA A 64 -3.04 -15.32 -20.08
CA ALA A 64 -3.77 -14.06 -20.03
C ALA A 64 -4.65 -13.95 -18.78
N THR A 65 -5.32 -15.02 -18.35
CA THR A 65 -6.09 -15.01 -17.09
C THR A 65 -5.19 -14.70 -15.88
N PHE A 66 -3.98 -15.25 -15.86
CA PHE A 66 -2.98 -14.95 -14.84
C PHE A 66 -2.56 -13.48 -14.85
N GLU A 67 -2.26 -12.92 -16.03
CA GLU A 67 -1.93 -11.50 -16.17
C GLU A 67 -3.07 -10.60 -15.66
N LEU A 68 -4.32 -10.91 -16.00
CA LEU A 68 -5.49 -10.15 -15.56
C LEU A 68 -5.74 -10.28 -14.05
N ALA A 69 -5.47 -11.46 -13.46
CA ALA A 69 -5.53 -11.66 -12.01
C ALA A 69 -4.45 -10.84 -11.29
N VAL A 70 -3.21 -10.88 -11.76
CA VAL A 70 -2.11 -10.08 -11.18
C VAL A 70 -2.41 -8.58 -11.33
N LEU A 71 -2.86 -8.15 -12.50
CA LEU A 71 -3.26 -6.76 -12.75
C LEU A 71 -4.36 -6.31 -11.79
N GLY A 72 -5.42 -7.12 -11.62
CA GLY A 72 -6.51 -6.83 -10.69
C GLY A 72 -6.04 -6.74 -9.24
N ALA A 73 -5.16 -7.64 -8.81
CA ALA A 73 -4.59 -7.61 -7.47
C ALA A 73 -3.74 -6.37 -7.22
N VAL A 74 -2.87 -6.00 -8.18
CA VAL A 74 -1.99 -4.83 -8.08
C VAL A 74 -2.81 -3.54 -8.07
N LEU A 75 -3.80 -3.38 -8.95
CA LEU A 75 -4.67 -2.21 -8.97
C LEU A 75 -5.44 -2.05 -7.66
N ALA A 76 -6.04 -3.12 -7.15
CA ALA A 76 -6.72 -3.10 -5.86
C ALA A 76 -5.78 -2.76 -4.70
N GLY A 77 -4.53 -3.25 -4.74
CA GLY A 77 -3.50 -2.92 -3.76
C GLY A 77 -3.09 -1.45 -3.80
N ILE A 78 -2.83 -0.89 -4.98
CA ILE A 78 -2.46 0.52 -5.15
C ILE A 78 -3.59 1.44 -4.68
N ILE A 79 -4.82 1.18 -5.12
CA ILE A 79 -5.99 1.98 -4.71
C ILE A 79 -6.22 1.83 -3.21
N GLY A 80 -6.19 0.61 -2.69
CA GLY A 80 -6.35 0.33 -1.26
C GLY A 80 -5.28 1.02 -0.42
N TYR A 81 -4.05 1.07 -0.89
CA TYR A 81 -2.94 1.75 -0.24
C TYR A 81 -3.17 3.26 -0.15
N PHE A 82 -3.53 3.90 -1.27
CA PHE A 82 -3.82 5.34 -1.28
C PHE A 82 -4.98 5.70 -0.34
N VAL A 83 -6.03 4.89 -0.31
CA VAL A 83 -7.20 5.11 0.55
C VAL A 83 -6.84 4.89 2.03
N THR A 84 -6.16 3.79 2.36
CA THR A 84 -5.85 3.42 3.75
C THR A 84 -4.86 4.40 4.39
N MET A 85 -3.83 4.81 3.64
CA MET A 85 -2.83 5.75 4.12
C MET A 85 -3.24 7.23 4.01
N ARG A 86 -4.38 7.52 3.37
CA ARG A 86 -4.83 8.90 3.09
C ARG A 86 -3.75 9.75 2.42
N LEU A 87 -2.97 9.11 1.55
CA LEU A 87 -1.89 9.71 0.79
C LEU A 87 -2.31 10.76 -0.24
N PRO A 88 -3.59 10.89 -0.68
CA PRO A 88 -4.08 12.07 -1.39
C PRO A 88 -4.09 13.33 -0.51
N ARG A 89 -3.04 13.53 0.27
CA ARG A 89 -2.77 14.65 1.15
C ARG A 89 -1.44 15.24 0.72
N LEU A 90 -1.53 16.25 -0.13
CA LEU A 90 -0.38 16.88 -0.78
C LEU A 90 0.36 17.87 0.14
N TYR A 91 -0.27 18.27 1.25
CA TYR A 91 0.31 19.17 2.23
C TYR A 91 -0.07 18.72 3.65
N ASP A 92 0.93 18.66 4.52
CA ASP A 92 0.79 18.55 5.97
C ASP A 92 1.60 19.67 6.63
N PRO A 93 1.12 20.31 7.72
CA PRO A 93 1.87 21.36 8.43
C PRO A 93 3.30 20.95 8.81
N VAL A 94 3.56 19.65 8.99
CA VAL A 94 4.91 19.13 9.25
C VAL A 94 5.91 19.42 8.14
N ASP A 95 5.45 19.65 6.91
CA ASP A 95 6.30 19.93 5.75
C ASP A 95 7.00 21.30 5.85
N GLU A 96 6.50 22.21 6.69
CA GLU A 96 7.12 23.52 6.95
C GLU A 96 8.32 23.44 7.89
N SER A 97 8.47 22.35 8.64
CA SER A 97 9.55 22.16 9.61
C SER A 97 10.92 22.18 8.96
N ALA A 98 11.85 22.91 9.57
CA ALA A 98 13.25 22.86 9.19
C ALA A 98 13.84 21.46 9.40
N ALA A 99 13.46 20.77 10.48
CA ALA A 99 13.92 19.41 10.78
C ALA A 99 13.46 18.38 9.74
N MET A 100 12.29 18.55 9.12
CA MET A 100 11.77 17.64 8.09
C MET A 100 12.62 17.65 6.82
N ARG A 101 13.28 18.78 6.49
CA ARG A 101 14.09 18.94 5.27
C ARG A 101 15.30 17.99 5.18
N ASP A 102 15.81 17.55 6.32
CA ASP A 102 17.00 16.69 6.40
C ASP A 102 16.66 15.21 6.58
N VAL A 103 15.38 14.84 6.67
CA VAL A 103 14.94 13.44 6.83
C VAL A 103 15.42 12.56 5.67
N MET A 104 15.31 13.07 4.44
CA MET A 104 15.80 12.35 3.25
C MET A 104 17.34 12.22 3.19
N LYS A 105 18.07 12.96 4.03
CA LYS A 105 19.55 12.91 4.11
C LYS A 105 20.05 12.02 5.26
N GLY A 106 19.14 11.42 6.03
CA GLY A 106 19.47 10.52 7.15
C GLY A 106 19.10 11.06 8.54
N ALA A 107 18.49 12.24 8.63
CA ALA A 107 17.91 12.70 9.89
C ALA A 107 16.67 11.86 10.27
N HIS A 108 16.43 11.69 11.57
CA HIS A 108 15.25 11.01 12.08
C HIS A 108 14.41 12.01 12.87
N VAL A 109 13.13 12.12 12.52
CA VAL A 109 12.21 13.09 13.13
C VAL A 109 11.03 12.35 13.75
N LEU A 110 10.72 12.69 15.00
CA LEU A 110 9.54 12.19 15.71
C LEU A 110 8.47 13.28 15.73
N VAL A 111 7.32 13.01 15.10
CA VAL A 111 6.20 13.96 15.03
C VAL A 111 5.15 13.55 16.06
N VAL A 112 4.89 14.41 17.03
CA VAL A 112 3.88 14.18 18.07
C VAL A 112 2.70 15.13 17.85
N ARG A 113 1.56 14.58 17.43
CA ARG A 113 0.30 15.32 17.39
C ARG A 113 -0.44 15.09 18.71
N SER A 114 -0.32 16.03 19.65
CA SER A 114 -0.96 15.98 20.96
C SER A 114 -1.73 17.28 21.23
N GLY A 115 -2.92 17.16 21.82
CA GLY A 115 -3.66 18.32 22.36
C GLY A 115 -2.97 18.94 23.57
N ASP A 116 -2.16 18.15 24.29
CA ASP A 116 -1.36 18.60 25.43
C ASP A 116 0.12 18.73 25.01
N ARG A 117 0.48 19.94 24.59
CA ARG A 117 1.83 20.30 24.13
C ARG A 117 2.85 20.29 25.28
N ALA A 118 2.44 20.72 26.48
CA ALA A 118 3.32 20.81 27.63
C ALA A 118 3.83 19.42 28.06
N ARG A 119 2.93 18.43 28.08
CA ARG A 119 3.28 17.05 28.39
C ARG A 119 4.18 16.43 27.31
N ALA A 120 3.89 16.68 26.03
CA ALA A 120 4.73 16.19 24.93
C ALA A 120 6.16 16.76 25.06
N ARG A 121 6.29 18.05 25.33
CA ARG A 121 7.58 18.71 25.53
C ARG A 121 8.34 18.14 26.72
N GLN A 122 7.67 17.92 27.85
CA GLN A 122 8.30 17.34 29.05
C GLN A 122 8.70 15.87 28.86
N MET A 123 8.03 15.14 27.97
CA MET A 123 8.43 13.78 27.61
C MET A 123 9.66 13.80 26.71
N LEU A 124 9.67 14.66 25.69
CA LEU A 124 10.79 14.82 24.76
C LEU A 124 12.05 15.35 25.44
N SER A 125 11.93 16.22 26.44
CA SER A 125 13.09 16.74 27.20
C SER A 125 13.82 15.68 28.03
N ARG A 126 13.23 14.49 28.22
CA ARG A 126 13.90 13.35 28.87
C ARG A 126 14.82 12.58 27.94
N TYR A 127 14.73 12.84 26.64
CA TYR A 127 15.54 12.19 25.61
C TYR A 127 16.61 13.17 25.11
N GLU A 128 17.71 12.64 24.59
CA GLU A 128 18.81 13.40 23.99
C GLU A 128 18.41 13.85 22.57
N VAL A 129 17.40 14.72 22.48
CA VAL A 129 16.87 15.21 21.21
C VAL A 129 17.75 16.35 20.68
N LEU A 130 18.12 16.29 19.40
CA LEU A 130 18.94 17.31 18.73
C LEU A 130 18.25 18.68 18.61
N GLY A 131 16.91 18.72 18.60
CA GLY A 131 16.13 19.96 18.56
C GLY A 131 14.63 19.70 18.69
N ILE A 132 13.90 20.67 19.23
CA ILE A 132 12.43 20.63 19.36
C ILE A 132 11.85 21.83 18.64
N GLU A 133 11.10 21.56 17.57
CA GLU A 133 10.39 22.57 16.78
C GLU A 133 8.89 22.44 17.03
N GLU A 134 8.23 23.55 17.37
CA GLU A 134 6.78 23.60 17.55
C GLU A 134 6.16 24.23 16.32
N ILE A 135 5.35 23.43 15.61
CA ILE A 135 4.68 23.87 14.39
C ILE A 135 3.27 24.34 14.76
N GLY A 136 2.90 25.52 14.26
CA GLY A 136 1.54 26.05 14.36
C GLY A 136 0.53 25.16 13.62
N PRO A 137 -0.77 25.27 13.95
CA PRO A 137 -1.82 24.61 13.18
C PRO A 137 -1.87 25.10 11.73
#